data_AF-A0A3D1A6L0-F1
#
_entry.id   AF-A0A3D1A6L0-F1
#
_cell.length_a   1.000
_cell.length_b   1.000
_cell.length_c   1.000
_cell.angle_alpha   90.00
_cell.angle_beta   90.00
_cell.angle_gamma   90.00
#
_symmetry.space_group_name_H-M   'P 1'
#
loop_
_entity.id
_entity.type
_entity.pdbx_description
1 polymer ?
#
loop_
_entity_poly.entity_id
_entity_poly.type
_entity_poly.pdbx_seq_one_letter_code
_entity_poly.pdbx_strand_id
1 'polypeptide(L)'
;MPYNSRIDGRKLLRLPGGPSAFKIYYVSIPGRENPGRYDWAFSSLKPAEFEAGLAKLAPEGVGFVTAFPHITKIFRFAPSGETILHVKAFKTPGLEPLDLGRPDGYLEFACYAEAAIAGDEYGKWASAATVEDYLTFFSPFEGGGILDNTKLAAYAGGK
;
A
#
# COMPACT_ATOMS: atom_id res chain seq x y z
N MET A 1 -3.58 -3.44 -22.67
CA MET A 1 -4.39 -4.49 -22.01
C MET A 1 -4.88 -4.00 -20.67
N PRO A 2 -6.16 -4.21 -20.34
CA PRO A 2 -6.68 -3.83 -19.04
C PRO A 2 -6.01 -4.65 -17.94
N TYR A 3 -5.81 -4.04 -16.78
CA TYR A 3 -5.42 -4.77 -15.57
C TYR A 3 -6.16 -4.17 -14.38
N ASN A 4 -6.42 -4.99 -13.37
CA ASN A 4 -7.23 -4.61 -12.23
C ASN A 4 -6.43 -4.87 -10.96
N SER A 5 -6.37 -3.89 -10.05
CA SER A 5 -5.97 -4.18 -8.67
C SER A 5 -7.13 -4.75 -7.88
N ARG A 6 -6.90 -5.66 -6.94
CA ARG A 6 -7.92 -6.15 -5.99
C ARG A 6 -7.34 -6.32 -4.59
N ILE A 7 -8.18 -6.25 -3.58
CA ILE A 7 -7.83 -6.65 -2.21
C ILE A 7 -8.01 -8.16 -2.05
N ASP A 8 -6.93 -8.86 -1.70
CA ASP A 8 -6.95 -10.29 -1.39
C ASP A 8 -7.15 -10.56 0.10
N GLY A 9 -6.88 -9.56 0.94
CA GLY A 9 -7.02 -9.69 2.38
C GLY A 9 -6.72 -8.41 3.13
N ARG A 10 -7.19 -8.37 4.36
CA ARG A 10 -6.99 -7.26 5.30
C ARG A 10 -6.59 -7.81 6.65
N LYS A 11 -5.66 -7.14 7.34
CA LYS A 11 -5.25 -7.53 8.69
C LYS A 11 -4.82 -6.32 9.51
N LEU A 12 -5.24 -6.26 10.77
CA LEU A 12 -4.64 -5.34 11.73
C LEU A 12 -3.42 -6.01 12.38
N LEU A 13 -2.23 -5.44 12.20
CA LEU A 13 -1.01 -5.82 12.89
C LEU A 13 -0.73 -4.83 14.03
N ARG A 14 -0.71 -5.32 15.26
CA ARG A 14 -0.19 -4.57 16.42
C ARG A 14 1.22 -5.05 16.71
N LEU A 15 2.18 -4.12 16.75
CA LEU A 15 3.58 -4.45 16.97
C LEU A 15 3.86 -4.60 18.47
N PRO A 16 4.74 -5.54 18.87
CA PRO A 16 5.11 -5.71 20.26
C PRO A 16 5.91 -4.50 20.77
N GLY A 17 5.74 -4.17 22.05
CA GLY A 17 6.59 -3.18 22.72
C GLY A 17 6.20 -1.71 22.58
N GLY A 18 5.03 -1.38 22.03
CA GLY A 18 4.58 0.02 21.94
C GLY A 18 3.21 0.22 21.31
N PRO A 19 2.80 1.48 21.09
CA PRO A 19 1.49 1.82 20.53
C PRO A 19 1.41 1.62 19.00
N SER A 20 2.46 1.11 18.36
CA SER A 20 2.52 1.02 16.90
C SER A 20 1.55 -0.02 16.34
N ALA A 21 0.73 0.39 15.39
CA ALA A 21 -0.31 -0.44 14.79
C ALA A 21 -0.54 -0.08 13.32
N PHE A 22 -0.60 -1.11 12.47
CA PHE A 22 -0.73 -0.94 11.02
C PHE A 22 -1.81 -1.85 10.45
N LYS A 23 -2.70 -1.27 9.65
CA LYS A 23 -3.67 -2.00 8.84
C LYS A 23 -3.03 -2.43 7.53
N ILE A 24 -2.90 -3.72 7.31
CA ILE A 24 -2.32 -4.31 6.10
C ILE A 24 -3.43 -4.56 5.09
N TYR A 25 -3.23 -4.05 3.87
CA TYR A 25 -3.99 -4.36 2.68
C TYR A 25 -3.13 -5.22 1.76
N TYR A 26 -3.50 -6.49 1.59
CA TYR A 26 -2.86 -7.35 0.61
C TYR A 26 -3.48 -7.06 -0.75
N VAL A 27 -2.69 -6.48 -1.65
CA VAL A 27 -3.16 -6.01 -2.95
C VAL A 27 -2.52 -6.83 -4.07
N SER A 28 -3.35 -7.34 -4.98
CA SER A 28 -2.92 -8.06 -6.17
C SER A 28 -3.30 -7.32 -7.44
N ILE A 29 -2.54 -7.54 -8.51
CA ILE A 29 -2.78 -6.99 -9.85
C ILE A 29 -2.85 -8.16 -10.85
N PRO A 30 -3.95 -8.95 -10.85
CA PRO A 30 -4.14 -10.03 -11.82
C PRO A 30 -4.11 -9.53 -13.27
N GLY A 31 -3.76 -10.44 -14.18
CA GLY A 31 -3.70 -10.16 -15.64
C GLY A 31 -2.40 -9.51 -16.11
N ARG A 32 -1.44 -9.25 -15.21
CA ARG A 32 -0.07 -8.87 -15.56
C ARG A 32 0.75 -10.09 -15.99
N GLU A 33 1.74 -9.86 -16.85
CA GLU A 33 2.80 -10.83 -17.10
C GLU A 33 3.56 -11.13 -15.79
N ASN A 34 4.00 -12.37 -15.59
CA ASN A 34 4.64 -12.85 -14.36
C ASN A 34 3.74 -12.75 -13.10
N PRO A 35 2.67 -13.57 -13.00
CA PRO A 35 1.68 -13.48 -11.93
C PRO A 35 2.29 -13.60 -10.53
N GLY A 36 3.36 -14.39 -10.34
CA GLY A 36 4.02 -14.50 -9.04
C GLY A 36 4.62 -13.19 -8.49
N ARG A 37 4.85 -12.19 -9.36
CA ARG A 37 5.32 -10.86 -8.96
C ARG A 37 4.18 -9.90 -8.58
N TYR A 38 2.96 -10.17 -9.04
CA TYR A 38 1.86 -9.21 -8.97
C TYR A 38 0.61 -9.73 -8.28
N ASP A 39 0.47 -11.04 -8.09
CA ASP A 39 -0.70 -11.66 -7.47
C ASP A 39 -0.26 -12.58 -6.32
N TRP A 40 -0.77 -12.32 -5.11
CA TRP A 40 -0.47 -13.07 -3.89
C TRP A 40 -0.83 -14.55 -4.00
N ALA A 41 -1.83 -14.92 -4.80
CA ALA A 41 -2.18 -16.32 -5.04
C ALA A 41 -1.04 -17.11 -5.69
N PHE A 42 -0.19 -16.43 -6.49
CA PHE A 42 0.94 -17.02 -7.21
C PHE A 42 2.30 -16.63 -6.60
N SER A 43 2.31 -15.75 -5.61
CA SER A 43 3.52 -15.32 -4.91
C SER A 43 4.16 -16.47 -4.14
N SER A 44 5.49 -16.55 -4.19
CA SER A 44 6.26 -17.46 -3.34
C SER A 44 6.22 -17.03 -1.87
N LEU A 45 6.25 -15.73 -1.60
CA LEU A 45 6.09 -15.15 -0.27
C LEU A 45 4.63 -15.24 0.18
N LYS A 46 4.38 -15.75 1.38
CA LYS A 46 3.04 -15.83 1.98
C LYS A 46 2.76 -14.68 2.95
N PRO A 47 1.48 -14.30 3.14
CA PRO A 47 1.09 -13.24 4.08
C PRO A 47 1.69 -13.40 5.49
N ALA A 48 1.71 -14.62 6.04
CA ALA A 48 2.28 -14.87 7.37
C ALA A 48 3.79 -14.59 7.44
N GLU A 49 4.55 -14.92 6.39
CA GLU A 49 5.98 -14.63 6.31
C GLU A 49 6.24 -13.12 6.17
N PHE A 50 5.43 -12.44 5.37
CA PHE A 50 5.45 -10.98 5.24
C PHE A 50 5.16 -10.29 6.59
N GLU A 51 4.13 -10.73 7.32
CA GLU A 51 3.78 -10.19 8.64
C GLU A 51 4.90 -10.37 9.65
N ALA A 52 5.56 -11.53 9.66
CA ALA A 52 6.71 -11.77 10.52
C ALA A 52 7.88 -10.85 10.17
N GLY A 53 8.13 -10.63 8.86
CA GLY A 53 9.12 -9.67 8.38
C GLY A 53 8.79 -8.24 8.83
N LEU A 54 7.53 -7.83 8.68
CA LEU A 54 7.07 -6.49 9.07
C LEU A 54 7.13 -6.28 10.58
N ALA A 55 6.80 -7.31 11.37
CA ALA A 55 6.95 -7.29 12.82
C ALA A 55 8.42 -7.14 13.23
N LYS A 56 9.35 -7.80 12.53
CA LYS A 56 10.80 -7.67 12.74
C LYS A 56 11.34 -6.30 12.32
N LEU A 57 10.80 -5.71 11.24
CA LEU A 57 11.13 -4.34 10.83
C LEU A 57 10.71 -3.32 11.90
N ALA A 58 9.66 -3.63 12.66
CA ALA A 58 9.13 -2.83 13.76
C ALA A 58 8.92 -1.34 13.41
N PRO A 59 8.17 -1.02 12.32
CA PRO A 59 7.91 0.37 11.98
C PRO A 59 7.18 1.09 13.12
N GLU A 60 7.60 2.31 13.41
CA GLU A 60 6.97 3.11 14.46
C GLU A 60 5.80 3.94 13.95
N GLY A 61 4.71 3.94 14.72
CA GLY A 61 3.55 4.81 14.52
C GLY A 61 2.25 4.07 14.20
N VAL A 62 1.24 4.84 13.79
CA VAL A 62 -0.08 4.33 13.42
C VAL A 62 -0.35 4.65 11.96
N GLY A 63 -0.93 3.69 11.23
CA GLY A 63 -1.36 3.90 9.86
C GLY A 63 -1.72 2.61 9.15
N PHE A 64 -1.29 2.48 7.89
CA PHE A 64 -1.64 1.36 7.04
C PHE A 64 -0.51 0.98 6.09
N VAL A 65 -0.60 -0.21 5.51
CA VAL A 65 0.39 -0.81 4.63
C VAL A 65 -0.33 -1.31 3.40
N THR A 66 0.14 -0.92 2.21
CA THR A 66 -0.25 -1.57 0.96
C THR A 66 0.84 -2.56 0.59
N ALA A 67 0.50 -3.84 0.65
CA ALA A 67 1.43 -4.94 0.40
C ALA A 67 1.07 -5.58 -0.94
N PHE A 68 1.79 -5.22 -2.00
CA PHE A 68 1.81 -5.98 -3.25
C PHE A 68 2.93 -7.02 -3.18
N PRO A 69 2.91 -8.12 -3.96
CA PRO A 69 4.01 -9.09 -3.90
C PRO A 69 5.39 -8.53 -4.32
N HIS A 70 5.44 -7.42 -5.05
CA HIS A 70 6.68 -6.81 -5.53
C HIS A 70 7.08 -5.51 -4.82
N ILE A 71 6.14 -4.78 -4.24
CA ILE A 71 6.38 -3.53 -3.53
C ILE A 71 5.45 -3.41 -2.33
N THR A 72 6.01 -2.95 -1.21
CA THR A 72 5.24 -2.60 -0.02
C THR A 72 5.42 -1.12 0.25
N LYS A 73 4.33 -0.41 0.52
CA LYS A 73 4.40 0.96 1.05
C LYS A 73 3.78 1.00 2.44
N ILE A 74 4.53 1.59 3.37
CA ILE A 74 4.07 1.84 4.73
C ILE A 74 3.69 3.32 4.81
N PHE A 75 2.43 3.57 5.12
CA PHE A 75 1.88 4.90 5.37
C PHE A 75 1.66 5.06 6.86
N ARG A 76 2.17 6.16 7.44
CA ARG A 76 1.91 6.50 8.84
C ARG A 76 1.50 7.96 8.97
N PHE A 77 0.62 8.24 9.92
CA PHE A 77 0.37 9.63 10.31
C PHE A 77 1.61 10.19 10.99
N ALA A 78 2.01 11.39 10.59
CA ALA A 78 3.27 11.98 11.02
C ALA A 78 3.18 12.41 12.49
N PRO A 79 4.13 12.00 13.35
CA PRO A 79 4.17 12.49 14.73
C PRO A 79 4.36 14.01 14.82
N SER A 80 4.96 14.63 13.80
CA SER A 80 5.16 16.07 13.70
C SER A 80 3.93 16.85 13.24
N GLY A 81 2.88 16.17 12.79
CA GLY A 81 1.66 16.78 12.28
C GLY A 81 0.65 15.70 11.89
N GLU A 82 -0.39 15.55 12.70
CA GLU A 82 -1.44 14.53 12.57
C GLU A 82 -2.12 14.52 11.19
N THR A 83 -2.10 15.65 10.49
CA THR A 83 -2.65 15.86 9.14
C THR A 83 -1.63 15.61 8.02
N ILE A 84 -0.58 14.83 8.28
CA ILE A 84 0.43 14.51 7.28
C ILE A 84 0.61 13.01 7.22
N LEU A 85 0.54 12.45 6.02
CA LEU A 85 0.86 11.05 5.76
C LEU A 85 2.31 10.93 5.28
N HIS A 86 3.15 10.32 6.11
CA HIS A 86 4.47 9.87 5.69
C HIS A 86 4.37 8.54 4.96
N VAL A 87 5.14 8.38 3.89
CA VAL A 87 5.24 7.12 3.14
C VAL A 87 6.70 6.67 3.03
N LYS A 88 6.94 5.37 3.20
CA LYS A 88 8.19 4.69 2.83
C LYS A 88 7.86 3.47 1.99
N ALA A 89 8.69 3.21 0.98
CA ALA A 89 8.56 2.03 0.14
C ALA A 89 9.65 1.01 0.41
N PHE A 90 9.32 -0.25 0.18
CA PHE A 90 10.16 -1.41 0.38
C PHE A 90 9.94 -2.42 -0.73
N LYS A 91 10.96 -3.24 -1.01
CA LYS A 91 10.75 -4.50 -1.71
C LYS A 91 9.99 -5.43 -0.77
N THR A 92 8.90 -6.04 -1.23
CA THR A 92 8.06 -6.88 -0.35
C THR A 92 8.82 -8.11 0.17
N PRO A 93 9.55 -8.87 -0.68
CA PRO A 93 10.49 -9.85 -0.14
C PRO A 93 11.61 -9.12 0.60
N GLY A 94 11.88 -9.51 1.84
CA GLY A 94 13.00 -8.98 2.63
C GLY A 94 12.79 -7.60 3.26
N LEU A 95 11.83 -6.80 2.80
CA LEU A 95 11.55 -5.44 3.29
C LEU A 95 12.78 -4.52 3.21
N GLU A 96 13.59 -4.65 2.17
CA GLU A 96 14.66 -3.67 1.93
C GLU A 96 14.08 -2.35 1.42
N PRO A 97 14.60 -1.19 1.86
CA PRO A 97 14.15 0.10 1.36
C PRO A 97 14.19 0.20 -0.16
N LEU A 98 13.16 0.82 -0.72
CA LEU A 98 13.03 1.08 -2.15
C LEU A 98 12.93 2.58 -2.39
N ASP A 99 13.77 3.09 -3.29
CA ASP A 99 13.72 4.48 -3.72
C ASP A 99 12.49 4.74 -4.61
N LEU A 100 11.77 5.81 -4.29
CA LEU A 100 10.62 6.29 -5.04
C LEU A 100 10.98 7.36 -6.07
N GLY A 101 12.27 7.70 -6.21
CA GLY A 101 12.78 8.57 -7.27
C GLY A 101 12.28 8.18 -8.66
N ARG A 102 11.80 9.16 -9.41
CA ARG A 102 11.39 9.07 -10.82
C ARG A 102 12.19 10.11 -11.62
N PRO A 103 12.19 10.00 -12.96
CA PRO A 103 12.84 11.00 -13.81
C PRO A 103 12.43 12.44 -13.46
N ASP A 104 13.30 13.40 -13.80
CA ASP A 104 13.07 14.84 -13.61
C ASP A 104 12.90 15.29 -12.15
N GLY A 105 13.41 14.50 -11.20
CA GLY A 105 13.36 14.82 -9.77
C GLY A 105 11.99 14.58 -9.12
N TYR A 106 11.06 13.92 -9.82
CA TYR A 106 9.79 13.53 -9.24
C TYR A 106 9.95 12.35 -8.29
N LEU A 107 8.99 12.20 -7.38
CA LEU A 107 8.82 11.02 -6.55
C LEU A 107 7.54 10.31 -6.95
N GLU A 108 7.57 8.98 -7.01
CA GLU A 108 6.35 8.22 -7.11
C GLU A 108 5.56 8.36 -5.80
N PHE A 109 4.42 9.02 -5.91
CA PHE A 109 3.45 9.11 -4.84
C PHE A 109 2.76 7.74 -4.62
N ALA A 110 1.93 7.33 -5.57
CA ALA A 110 1.07 6.15 -5.42
C ALA A 110 0.62 5.60 -6.78
N CYS A 111 0.35 4.30 -6.85
CA CYS A 111 -0.53 3.73 -7.86
C CYS A 111 -2.00 3.99 -7.49
N TYR A 112 -2.94 3.64 -8.39
CA TYR A 112 -4.36 3.94 -8.18
C TYR A 112 -4.92 3.32 -6.89
N ALA A 113 -4.66 2.03 -6.63
CA ALA A 113 -5.14 1.37 -5.41
C ALA A 113 -4.59 2.02 -4.14
N GLU A 114 -3.30 2.36 -4.14
CA GLU A 114 -2.65 3.03 -3.01
C GLU A 114 -3.29 4.40 -2.75
N ALA A 115 -3.55 5.19 -3.80
CA ALA A 115 -4.18 6.50 -3.66
C ALA A 115 -5.62 6.41 -3.16
N ALA A 116 -6.40 5.44 -3.65
CA ALA A 116 -7.78 5.21 -3.22
C ALA A 116 -7.85 4.81 -1.74
N ILE A 117 -7.05 3.80 -1.35
CA ILE A 117 -6.95 3.35 0.05
C ILE A 117 -6.48 4.49 0.94
N ALA A 118 -5.45 5.25 0.52
CA ALA A 118 -4.95 6.38 1.28
C ALA A 118 -6.01 7.47 1.49
N GLY A 119 -6.85 7.75 0.48
CA GLY A 119 -7.95 8.69 0.61
C GLY A 119 -8.95 8.27 1.68
N ASP A 120 -9.40 7.01 1.64
CA ASP A 120 -10.36 6.47 2.61
C ASP A 120 -9.78 6.44 4.03
N GLU A 121 -8.55 5.94 4.16
CA GLU A 121 -7.83 5.84 5.42
C GLU A 121 -7.60 7.20 6.05
N TYR A 122 -7.22 8.18 5.23
CA TYR A 122 -6.95 9.51 5.72
C TYR A 122 -8.23 10.24 6.11
N GLY A 123 -9.30 10.09 5.33
CA GLY A 123 -10.63 10.60 5.68
C GLY A 123 -11.16 9.98 6.98
N LYS A 124 -10.94 8.68 7.20
CA LYS A 124 -11.30 8.05 8.46
C LYS A 124 -10.48 8.60 9.63
N TRP A 125 -9.17 8.74 9.46
CA TRP A 125 -8.30 9.30 10.50
C TRP A 125 -8.78 10.68 10.93
N ALA A 126 -9.03 11.57 9.97
CA ALA A 126 -9.50 12.93 10.23
C ALA A 126 -10.86 13.00 10.94
N SER A 127 -11.68 11.95 10.88
CA SER A 127 -13.01 11.90 11.50
C SER A 127 -13.07 11.00 12.75
N ALA A 128 -12.00 10.26 13.07
CA ALA A 128 -11.95 9.40 14.23
C ALA A 128 -11.68 10.24 15.49
N ALA A 129 -12.38 9.92 16.59
CA ALA A 129 -12.15 10.59 17.87
C ALA A 129 -10.93 10.01 18.62
N THR A 130 -10.57 8.75 18.33
CA THR A 130 -9.45 8.04 18.94
C THR A 130 -8.71 7.19 17.91
N VAL A 131 -7.48 6.80 18.24
CA VAL A 131 -6.69 5.85 17.45
C VAL A 131 -7.44 4.51 17.34
N GLU A 132 -8.04 4.06 18.42
CA GLU A 132 -8.81 2.83 18.52
C GLU A 132 -9.97 2.85 17.54
N ASP A 133 -10.73 3.95 17.47
CA ASP A 133 -11.82 4.12 16.50
C ASP A 133 -11.31 4.04 15.06
N TYR A 134 -10.16 4.66 14.77
CA TYR A 134 -9.51 4.57 13.47
C TYR A 134 -9.10 3.13 13.12
N LEU A 135 -8.56 2.39 14.08
CA LEU A 135 -8.06 1.03 13.87
C LEU A 135 -9.18 -0.01 13.64
N THR A 136 -10.43 0.31 13.99
CA THR A 136 -11.59 -0.56 13.66
C THR A 136 -12.01 -0.50 12.19
N PHE A 137 -11.63 0.56 11.48
CA PHE A 137 -12.02 0.79 10.09
C PHE A 137 -11.01 0.21 9.11
N PHE A 138 -11.52 -0.34 8.01
CA PHE A 138 -10.73 -0.58 6.80
C PHE A 138 -11.39 0.13 5.61
N SER A 139 -10.57 0.62 4.69
CA SER A 139 -11.00 1.16 3.40
C SER A 139 -11.93 0.17 2.70
N PRO A 140 -13.10 0.64 2.20
CA PRO A 140 -14.04 -0.15 1.44
C PRO A 140 -13.55 -0.44 0.00
N PHE A 141 -12.36 0.02 -0.39
CA PHE A 141 -11.80 -0.27 -1.70
C PHE A 141 -11.63 -1.79 -1.88
N GLU A 142 -12.37 -2.39 -2.81
CA GLU A 142 -12.22 -3.81 -3.16
C GLU A 142 -11.33 -4.03 -4.39
N GLY A 143 -11.23 -3.03 -5.26
CA GLY A 143 -10.44 -3.11 -6.48
C GLY A 143 -10.64 -1.95 -7.44
N GLY A 144 -9.80 -1.90 -8.48
CA GLY A 144 -9.67 -0.74 -9.35
C GLY A 144 -9.05 -1.07 -10.70
N GLY A 145 -9.85 -0.93 -11.76
CA GLY A 145 -9.45 -1.26 -13.13
C GLY A 145 -8.78 -0.11 -13.85
N ILE A 146 -7.68 -0.40 -14.55
CA ILE A 146 -7.15 0.44 -15.61
C ILE A 146 -7.70 -0.09 -16.94
N LEU A 147 -8.70 0.62 -17.49
CA LEU A 147 -9.38 0.21 -18.73
C LEU A 147 -8.43 0.17 -19.94
N ASP A 148 -7.59 1.19 -20.04
CA ASP A 148 -6.59 1.31 -21.09
C ASP A 148 -5.27 1.79 -20.50
N ASN A 149 -4.21 1.00 -20.70
CA ASN A 149 -2.86 1.31 -20.25
C ASN A 149 -2.01 2.02 -21.31
N THR A 150 -2.52 2.21 -22.53
CA THR A 150 -1.82 2.92 -23.62
C THR A 150 -2.31 4.36 -23.82
N LYS A 151 -3.45 4.74 -23.21
CA LYS A 151 -4.06 6.08 -23.34
C LYS A 151 -3.10 7.27 -23.19
N LEU A 152 -2.12 7.19 -22.27
CA LEU A 152 -1.14 8.28 -22.08
C LEU A 152 -0.18 8.37 -23.27
N ALA A 153 0.32 7.22 -23.76
CA ALA A 153 1.16 7.17 -24.95
C ALA A 153 0.40 7.62 -26.20
N ALA A 154 -0.86 7.21 -26.34
CA ALA A 154 -1.74 7.66 -27.42
C ALA A 154 -1.94 9.19 -27.41
N TYR A 155 -2.18 9.78 -26.22
CA TYR A 155 -2.29 11.24 -26.07
C TYR A 155 -0.99 11.97 -26.44
N ALA A 156 0.17 11.42 -26.05
CA ALA A 156 1.47 12.01 -26.36
C ALA A 156 1.86 11.89 -27.84
N GLY A 157 1.51 10.76 -28.49
CA GLY A 157 1.77 10.51 -29.91
C GLY A 157 0.76 11.11 -30.88
N GLY A 158 -0.36 11.64 -30.37
CA GLY A 158 -1.32 12.46 -31.12
C GLY A 158 -0.94 13.94 -31.22
N LYS A 159 0.34 14.26 -30.95
CA LYS A 159 0.96 15.57 -31.21
C LYS A 159 1.74 15.54 -32.51
#